data_AF-X0VDY6-F1
#
_entry.id   AF-X0VDY6-F1
#
_cell.length_a   1.000
_cell.length_b   1.000
_cell.length_c   1.000
_cell.angle_alpha   90.00
_cell.angle_beta   90.00
_cell.angle_gamma   90.00
#
_symmetry.space_group_name_H-M   'P 1'
#
loop_
_entity.id
_entity.type
_entity.pdbx_description
1 polymer ?
#
loop_
_entity_poly.entity_id
_entity_poly.type
_entity_poly.pdbx_seq_one_letter_code
_entity_poly.pdbx_strand_id
1 'polypeptide(L)'
;KGFIGVIGKIGSFLKFLIITFASCLFFIFYASFMLVNDFMVATFERFLIFPYLFMSLSLGLGAGFVFEQAGVLVKKFKLSLPSRKVALTGIRIIIFILPLSLFITNFKRISILKNDLTAENMAKDFLVPLPKNSLLIVSSDTTVFDVQYVRYVLGFRDDVILVSYPHLPAPFYKKALRKHEPQLVLSDKNDHLQNLKEFVKANSQNYAIFIDSYTFEPKENWLPYGLTWQYIPFEDQPATSAAVKKNLKIWKNFSN
;
A
#
# COMPACT_ATOMS: atom_id res chain seq x y z
N LYS A 1 -14.42 34.13 -30.56
CA LYS A 1 -14.73 32.71 -30.22
C LYS A 1 -13.93 32.15 -29.01
N GLY A 2 -13.20 32.97 -28.23
CA GLY A 2 -12.39 32.49 -27.09
C GLY A 2 -13.14 32.40 -25.75
N PHE A 3 -13.97 33.40 -25.40
CA PHE A 3 -14.59 33.49 -24.07
C PHE A 3 -15.82 32.56 -23.88
N ILE A 4 -16.67 32.44 -24.91
CA ILE A 4 -17.85 31.54 -24.90
C ILE A 4 -17.41 30.06 -24.89
N GLY A 5 -16.30 29.72 -25.54
CA GLY A 5 -15.72 28.38 -25.50
C GLY A 5 -15.12 28.01 -24.13
N VAL A 6 -14.67 29.00 -23.36
CA VAL A 6 -14.19 28.82 -21.98
C VAL A 6 -15.34 28.64 -21.00
N ILE A 7 -16.43 29.40 -21.15
CA ILE A 7 -17.64 29.27 -20.32
C ILE A 7 -18.35 27.93 -20.56
N GLY A 8 -18.44 27.46 -21.81
CA GLY A 8 -18.95 26.12 -22.11
C GLY A 8 -18.10 25.00 -21.52
N LYS A 9 -16.77 25.17 -21.47
CA LYS A 9 -15.84 24.23 -20.83
C LYS A 9 -15.95 24.24 -19.30
N ILE A 10 -16.19 25.41 -18.69
CA ILE A 10 -16.43 25.53 -17.23
C ILE A 10 -17.71 24.80 -16.82
N GLY A 11 -18.79 24.95 -17.59
CA GLY A 11 -20.04 24.22 -17.34
C GLY A 11 -19.86 22.70 -17.43
N SER A 12 -19.15 22.22 -18.46
CA SER A 12 -18.83 20.80 -18.61
C SER A 12 -17.90 20.28 -17.52
N PHE A 13 -16.93 21.09 -17.09
CA PHE A 13 -16.03 20.75 -15.99
C PHE A 13 -16.76 20.64 -14.65
N LEU A 14 -17.64 21.59 -14.32
CA LEU A 14 -18.47 21.51 -13.11
C LEU A 14 -19.41 20.30 -13.13
N LYS A 15 -20.03 20.00 -14.28
CA LYS A 15 -20.83 18.79 -14.46
C LYS A 15 -20.01 17.53 -14.22
N PHE A 16 -18.80 17.46 -14.77
CA PHE A 16 -17.88 16.35 -14.54
C PHE A 16 -17.58 16.20 -13.04
N LEU A 17 -17.20 17.28 -12.34
CA LEU A 17 -16.90 17.22 -10.91
C LEU A 17 -18.11 16.74 -10.09
N ILE A 18 -19.32 17.24 -10.38
CA ILE A 18 -20.54 16.84 -9.67
C ILE A 18 -20.86 15.36 -9.92
N ILE A 19 -20.78 14.91 -11.17
CA ILE A 19 -21.02 13.50 -11.52
C ILE A 19 -20.01 12.61 -10.82
N THR A 20 -18.71 12.93 -10.89
CA THR A 20 -17.66 12.14 -10.24
C THR A 20 -17.85 12.10 -8.72
N PHE A 21 -18.14 13.24 -8.08
CA PHE A 21 -18.40 13.27 -6.64
C PHE A 21 -19.61 12.43 -6.25
N ALA A 22 -20.73 12.56 -6.98
CA ALA A 22 -21.94 11.78 -6.74
C ALA A 22 -21.70 10.28 -6.97
N SER A 23 -20.94 9.90 -8.00
CA SER A 23 -20.55 8.51 -8.26
C SER A 23 -19.66 7.95 -7.15
N CYS A 24 -18.70 8.74 -6.63
CA CYS A 24 -17.88 8.33 -5.49
C CYS A 24 -18.72 8.10 -4.23
N LEU A 25 -19.65 9.01 -3.91
CA LEU A 25 -20.56 8.83 -2.78
C LEU A 25 -21.45 7.61 -2.98
N PHE A 26 -22.06 7.47 -4.15
CA PHE A 26 -22.87 6.30 -4.50
C PHE A 26 -22.08 5.00 -4.32
N PHE A 27 -20.85 4.95 -4.82
CA PHE A 27 -19.96 3.79 -4.66
C PHE A 27 -19.72 3.46 -3.18
N ILE A 28 -19.45 4.47 -2.35
CA ILE A 28 -19.22 4.26 -0.90
C ILE A 28 -20.44 3.63 -0.23
N PHE A 29 -21.64 4.13 -0.52
CA PHE A 29 -22.88 3.55 0.01
C PHE A 29 -23.17 2.16 -0.56
N TYR A 30 -22.98 1.99 -1.87
CA TYR A 30 -23.22 0.72 -2.56
C TYR A 30 -22.30 -0.39 -2.05
N ALA A 31 -21.00 -0.09 -1.88
CA ALA A 31 -19.99 -1.05 -1.46
C ALA A 31 -20.26 -1.60 -0.04
N SER A 32 -21.03 -0.89 0.79
CA SER A 32 -21.47 -1.36 2.12
C SER A 32 -20.32 -1.96 2.94
N PHE A 33 -19.21 -1.23 3.04
CA PHE A 33 -17.99 -1.71 3.70
C PHE A 33 -18.29 -2.18 5.13
N MET A 34 -17.97 -3.45 5.41
CA MET A 34 -18.05 -4.01 6.76
C MET A 34 -16.86 -3.51 7.58
N LEU A 35 -17.07 -2.51 8.44
CA LEU A 35 -16.05 -1.88 9.28
C LEU A 35 -15.77 -2.72 10.55
N VAL A 36 -15.32 -3.96 10.35
CA VAL A 36 -15.13 -4.94 11.45
C VAL A 36 -13.70 -4.94 11.99
N ASN A 37 -12.72 -4.55 11.18
CA ASN A 37 -11.31 -4.52 11.58
C ASN A 37 -10.58 -3.32 10.97
N ASP A 38 -9.41 -3.00 11.51
CA ASP A 38 -8.60 -1.84 11.11
C ASP A 38 -8.21 -1.86 9.63
N PHE A 39 -7.98 -3.05 9.06
CA PHE A 39 -7.68 -3.20 7.63
C PHE A 39 -8.86 -2.76 6.75
N MET A 40 -10.08 -3.14 7.12
CA MET A 40 -11.30 -2.73 6.43
C MET A 40 -11.57 -1.24 6.61
N VAL A 41 -11.29 -0.69 7.80
CA VAL A 41 -11.38 0.76 8.05
C VAL A 41 -10.38 1.52 7.18
N ALA A 42 -9.11 1.11 7.14
CA ALA A 42 -8.10 1.72 6.30
C ALA A 42 -8.44 1.63 4.80
N THR A 43 -9.00 0.49 4.37
CA THR A 43 -9.49 0.31 3.00
C THR A 43 -10.61 1.29 2.68
N PHE A 44 -11.59 1.44 3.58
CA PHE A 44 -12.67 2.41 3.45
C PHE A 44 -12.15 3.85 3.41
N GLU A 45 -11.24 4.24 4.31
CA GLU A 45 -10.62 5.56 4.34
C GLU A 45 -9.89 5.90 3.04
N ARG A 46 -9.24 4.91 2.41
CA ARG A 46 -8.60 5.08 1.11
C ARG A 46 -9.60 5.50 0.02
N PHE A 47 -10.82 4.98 0.05
CA PHE A 47 -11.87 5.38 -0.90
C PHE A 47 -12.45 6.77 -0.60
N LEU A 48 -12.31 7.28 0.62
CA LEU A 48 -12.72 8.64 1.00
C LEU A 48 -11.77 9.73 0.50
N ILE A 49 -10.53 9.39 0.12
CA ILE A 49 -9.55 10.35 -0.41
C ILE A 49 -10.13 11.12 -1.61
N PHE A 50 -10.84 10.44 -2.50
CA PHE A 50 -11.45 11.08 -3.68
C PHE A 50 -12.55 12.08 -3.29
N PRO A 51 -13.61 11.72 -2.54
CA PRO A 51 -14.56 12.68 -1.98
C PRO A 51 -13.90 13.83 -1.23
N TYR A 52 -12.87 13.57 -0.41
CA TYR A 52 -12.16 14.62 0.33
C TYR A 52 -11.49 15.64 -0.58
N LEU A 53 -10.93 15.21 -1.72
CA LEU A 53 -10.39 16.13 -2.72
C LEU A 53 -11.49 17.07 -3.25
N PHE A 54 -12.68 16.56 -3.60
CA PHE A 54 -13.80 17.40 -4.05
C PHE A 54 -14.35 18.31 -2.94
N MET A 55 -14.42 17.81 -1.71
CA MET A 55 -14.81 18.62 -0.56
C MET A 55 -13.81 19.75 -0.30
N SER A 56 -12.51 19.51 -0.48
CA SER A 56 -11.49 20.55 -0.31
C SER A 56 -11.67 21.72 -1.29
N LEU A 57 -12.02 21.44 -2.55
CA LEU A 57 -12.34 22.46 -3.56
C LEU A 57 -13.60 23.22 -3.18
N SER A 58 -14.65 22.50 -2.78
CA SER A 58 -15.93 23.10 -2.33
C SER A 58 -15.74 23.99 -1.11
N LEU A 59 -14.91 23.58 -0.16
CA LEU A 59 -14.55 24.37 1.02
C LEU A 59 -13.81 25.65 0.64
N GLY A 60 -12.88 25.59 -0.32
CA GLY A 60 -12.18 26.77 -0.84
C GLY A 60 -13.14 27.78 -1.49
N LEU A 61 -14.06 27.31 -2.34
CA LEU A 61 -15.09 28.15 -2.95
C LEU A 61 -16.04 28.73 -1.91
N GLY A 62 -16.47 27.92 -0.94
CA GLY A 62 -17.31 28.33 0.17
C GLY A 62 -16.66 29.42 1.03
N ALA A 63 -15.37 29.29 1.34
CA ALA A 63 -14.61 30.32 2.04
C ALA A 63 -14.58 31.63 1.23
N GLY A 64 -14.38 31.56 -0.09
CA GLY A 64 -14.46 32.70 -1.00
C GLY A 64 -15.82 33.41 -0.94
N PHE A 65 -16.91 32.65 -1.02
CA PHE A 65 -18.27 33.18 -0.90
C PHE A 65 -18.50 33.87 0.46
N VAL A 66 -18.05 33.26 1.56
CA VAL A 66 -18.15 33.87 2.89
C VAL A 66 -17.39 35.20 2.95
N PHE A 67 -16.22 35.31 2.31
CA PHE A 67 -15.49 36.58 2.24
C PHE A 67 -16.24 37.66 1.47
N GLU A 68 -16.92 37.31 0.38
CA GLU A 68 -17.74 38.26 -0.40
C GLU A 68 -18.93 38.76 0.43
N GLN A 69 -19.66 37.83 1.08
CA GLN A 69 -20.81 38.18 1.92
C GLN A 69 -20.40 39.00 3.14
N ALA A 70 -19.27 38.67 3.78
CA ALA A 70 -18.68 39.49 4.84
C ALA A 70 -18.37 40.92 4.33
N GLY A 71 -17.84 41.03 3.11
CA GLY A 71 -17.60 42.31 2.44
C GLY A 71 -18.85 43.17 2.29
N VAL A 72 -19.97 42.57 1.89
CA VAL A 72 -21.28 43.24 1.76
C VAL A 72 -21.82 43.63 3.13
N LEU A 73 -21.74 42.72 4.11
CA LEU A 73 -22.25 42.94 5.46
C LEU A 73 -21.51 44.09 6.16
N VAL A 74 -20.18 44.11 6.10
CA VAL A 74 -19.36 45.16 6.72
C VAL A 74 -19.63 46.54 6.08
N LYS A 75 -19.99 46.60 4.79
CA LYS A 75 -20.43 47.87 4.14
C LYS A 75 -21.74 48.40 4.75
N LYS A 76 -22.67 47.51 5.14
CA LYS A 76 -23.97 47.91 5.73
C LYS A 76 -23.82 48.57 7.10
N PHE A 77 -22.77 48.22 7.86
CA PHE A 77 -22.54 48.73 9.21
C PHE A 77 -21.98 50.17 9.28
N LYS A 78 -21.91 50.91 8.16
CA LYS A 78 -21.40 52.31 8.08
C LYS A 78 -20.05 52.53 8.80
N LEU A 79 -19.19 51.50 8.80
CA LEU A 79 -17.88 51.55 9.45
C LEU A 79 -16.91 52.47 8.69
N SER A 80 -15.97 53.09 9.41
CA SER A 80 -14.87 53.83 8.81
C SER A 80 -14.00 52.92 7.91
N LEU A 81 -13.31 53.48 6.91
CA LEU A 81 -12.44 52.71 6.00
C LEU A 81 -11.36 51.88 6.75
N PRO A 82 -10.67 52.41 7.78
CA PRO A 82 -9.76 51.61 8.60
C PRO A 82 -10.47 50.47 9.34
N SER A 83 -11.59 50.75 10.02
CA SER A 83 -12.36 49.75 10.77
C SER A 83 -12.85 48.60 9.87
N ARG A 84 -13.22 48.92 8.63
CA ARG A 84 -13.63 47.94 7.63
C ARG A 84 -12.49 47.03 7.18
N LYS A 85 -11.28 47.56 6.97
CA LYS A 85 -10.10 46.76 6.64
C LYS A 85 -9.75 45.81 7.79
N VAL A 86 -9.80 46.30 9.03
CA VAL A 86 -9.57 45.49 10.23
C VAL A 86 -10.60 44.35 10.33
N ALA A 87 -11.90 44.66 10.19
CA ALA A 87 -12.95 43.65 10.26
C ALA A 87 -12.79 42.54 9.21
N LEU A 88 -12.54 42.90 7.94
CA LEU A 88 -12.36 41.92 6.87
C LEU A 88 -11.08 41.08 7.05
N THR A 89 -10.01 41.69 7.56
CA THR A 89 -8.77 40.96 7.88
C THR A 89 -8.99 39.99 9.03
N GLY A 90 -9.72 40.39 10.08
CA GLY A 90 -10.10 39.52 11.20
C GLY A 90 -10.90 38.30 10.74
N ILE A 91 -11.89 38.48 9.87
CA ILE A 91 -12.69 37.38 9.31
C ILE A 91 -11.81 36.41 8.50
N ARG A 92 -10.88 36.93 7.68
CA ARG A 92 -9.92 36.10 6.94
C ARG A 92 -9.04 35.27 7.86
N ILE A 93 -8.53 35.88 8.93
CA ILE A 93 -7.71 35.18 9.93
C ILE A 93 -8.53 34.08 10.60
N ILE A 94 -9.76 34.36 11.05
CA ILE A 94 -10.64 33.38 11.71
C ILE A 94 -10.90 32.17 10.80
N ILE A 95 -11.22 32.40 9.53
CA ILE A 95 -11.47 31.32 8.57
C ILE A 95 -10.18 30.54 8.27
N PHE A 96 -9.02 31.22 8.23
CA PHE A 96 -7.74 30.57 7.98
C PHE A 96 -7.21 29.75 9.17
N ILE A 97 -7.61 30.08 10.40
CA ILE A 97 -7.25 29.32 11.60
C ILE A 97 -7.73 27.85 11.49
N LEU A 98 -8.88 27.60 10.87
CA LEU A 98 -9.42 26.24 10.72
C LEU A 98 -8.50 25.31 9.92
N PRO A 99 -8.17 25.56 8.62
CA PRO A 99 -7.26 24.70 7.89
C PRO A 99 -5.85 24.69 8.50
N LEU A 100 -5.40 25.80 9.09
CA LEU A 100 -4.08 25.85 9.74
C LEU A 100 -4.03 24.94 10.98
N SER A 101 -5.08 24.93 11.81
CA SER A 101 -5.15 24.05 12.98
C SER A 101 -5.22 22.57 12.59
N LEU A 102 -5.99 22.24 11.55
CA LEU A 102 -6.01 20.89 10.98
C LEU A 102 -4.64 20.50 10.42
N PHE A 103 -3.96 21.41 9.72
CA PHE A 103 -2.62 21.16 9.22
C PHE A 103 -1.64 20.89 10.36
N ILE A 104 -1.59 21.75 11.39
CA ILE A 104 -0.65 21.60 12.52
C ILE A 104 -0.89 20.29 13.28
N THR A 105 -2.15 19.96 13.56
CA THR A 105 -2.50 18.75 14.32
C THR A 105 -2.15 17.46 13.55
N ASN A 106 -2.32 17.46 12.24
CA ASN A 106 -2.00 16.31 11.40
C ASN A 106 -0.53 16.27 10.96
N PHE A 107 0.14 17.41 10.85
CA PHE A 107 1.52 17.49 10.38
C PHE A 107 2.46 16.69 11.27
N LYS A 108 2.30 16.72 12.59
CA LYS A 108 3.12 15.92 13.51
C LYS A 108 3.02 14.42 13.18
N ARG A 109 1.81 13.92 12.93
CA ARG A 109 1.56 12.50 12.59
C ARG A 109 2.19 12.14 11.24
N ILE A 110 2.00 12.98 10.22
CA ILE A 110 2.53 12.75 8.87
C ILE A 110 4.07 12.84 8.87
N SER A 111 4.64 13.78 9.63
CA SER A 111 6.08 14.05 9.62
C SER A 111 6.94 12.90 10.14
N ILE A 112 6.37 12.01 10.97
CA ILE A 112 7.08 10.84 11.50
C ILE A 112 7.15 9.74 10.43
N LEU A 113 6.14 9.61 9.58
CA LEU A 113 6.05 8.59 8.54
C LEU A 113 7.20 8.65 7.51
N LYS A 114 7.83 9.82 7.33
CA LYS A 114 8.96 9.97 6.40
C LYS A 114 10.18 9.12 6.77
N ASN A 115 10.29 8.75 8.05
CA ASN A 115 11.39 7.96 8.60
C ASN A 115 10.91 6.55 8.98
N ASP A 116 9.66 6.21 8.67
CA ASP A 116 9.11 4.89 8.92
C ASP A 116 9.63 3.94 7.84
N LEU A 117 10.52 3.03 8.25
CA LEU A 117 11.10 1.99 7.40
C LEU A 117 10.55 0.61 7.77
N THR A 118 9.40 0.53 8.42
CA THR A 118 8.85 -0.73 8.93
C THR A 118 8.67 -1.75 7.80
N ALA A 119 8.12 -1.33 6.66
CA ALA A 119 7.92 -2.19 5.50
C ALA A 119 9.25 -2.66 4.89
N GLU A 120 10.20 -1.75 4.70
CA GLU A 120 11.52 -2.07 4.16
C GLU A 120 12.33 -2.97 5.09
N ASN A 121 12.25 -2.74 6.40
CA ASN A 121 12.93 -3.56 7.42
C ASN A 121 12.31 -4.95 7.47
N MET A 122 10.99 -5.06 7.46
CA MET A 122 10.30 -6.35 7.38
C MET A 122 10.75 -7.14 6.13
N ALA A 123 10.76 -6.50 4.96
CA ALA A 123 11.23 -7.13 3.73
C ALA A 123 12.71 -7.54 3.79
N LYS A 124 13.57 -6.73 4.41
CA LYS A 124 14.98 -7.12 4.66
C LYS A 124 15.07 -8.32 5.60
N ASP A 125 14.24 -8.41 6.63
CA ASP A 125 14.24 -9.54 7.56
C ASP A 125 13.77 -10.84 6.90
N PHE A 126 12.95 -10.76 5.83
CA PHE A 126 12.68 -11.90 4.96
C PHE A 126 13.89 -12.30 4.09
N LEU A 127 14.65 -11.34 3.59
CA LEU A 127 15.70 -11.56 2.58
C LEU A 127 17.10 -11.85 3.15
N VAL A 128 17.51 -11.16 4.22
CA VAL A 128 18.83 -11.25 4.84
C VAL A 128 19.20 -12.69 5.25
N PRO A 129 18.32 -13.46 5.90
CA PRO A 129 18.67 -14.79 6.37
C PRO A 129 18.89 -15.80 5.24
N LEU A 130 18.35 -15.54 4.06
CA LEU A 130 18.33 -16.52 2.98
C LEU A 130 19.75 -16.77 2.46
N PRO A 131 20.13 -18.04 2.20
CA PRO A 131 21.37 -18.36 1.50
C PRO A 131 21.45 -17.67 0.13
N LYS A 132 22.65 -17.58 -0.44
CA LYS A 132 22.80 -17.05 -1.80
C LYS A 132 22.05 -17.91 -2.81
N ASN A 133 21.52 -17.29 -3.86
CA ASN A 133 20.78 -17.96 -4.95
C ASN A 133 19.60 -18.79 -4.42
N SER A 134 18.83 -18.24 -3.48
CA SER A 134 17.61 -18.88 -2.96
C SER A 134 16.39 -18.50 -3.78
N LEU A 135 15.36 -19.33 -3.72
CA LEU A 135 14.03 -19.04 -4.26
C LEU A 135 13.07 -18.78 -3.11
N LEU A 136 12.50 -17.58 -3.04
CA LEU A 136 11.51 -17.20 -2.04
C LEU A 136 10.12 -17.13 -2.68
N ILE A 137 9.23 -17.97 -2.16
CA ILE A 137 7.82 -18.05 -2.53
C ILE A 137 7.03 -17.19 -1.56
N VAL A 138 6.34 -16.17 -2.07
CA VAL A 138 5.57 -15.21 -1.29
C VAL A 138 4.08 -15.34 -1.59
N SER A 139 3.25 -15.21 -0.55
CA SER A 139 1.83 -15.51 -0.64
C SER A 139 0.92 -14.41 -0.12
N SER A 140 1.39 -13.57 0.81
CA SER A 140 0.61 -12.43 1.31
C SER A 140 0.89 -11.17 0.49
N ASP A 141 -0.12 -10.32 0.29
CA ASP A 141 0.06 -9.05 -0.43
C ASP A 141 1.12 -8.17 0.23
N THR A 142 1.11 -8.06 1.56
CA THR A 142 2.09 -7.28 2.32
C THR A 142 3.52 -7.78 2.05
N THR A 143 3.77 -9.09 2.19
CA THR A 143 5.09 -9.66 1.89
C THR A 143 5.47 -9.46 0.43
N VAL A 144 4.54 -9.73 -0.50
CA VAL A 144 4.78 -9.63 -1.95
C VAL A 144 5.25 -8.22 -2.31
N PHE A 145 4.51 -7.19 -1.93
CA PHE A 145 4.81 -5.82 -2.35
C PHE A 145 6.09 -5.30 -1.69
N ASP A 146 6.27 -5.53 -0.39
CA ASP A 146 7.42 -5.00 0.34
C ASP A 146 8.72 -5.67 -0.12
N VAL A 147 8.71 -7.00 -0.26
CA VAL A 147 9.89 -7.76 -0.73
C VAL A 147 10.19 -7.45 -2.20
N GLN A 148 9.17 -7.26 -3.05
CA GLN A 148 9.38 -6.82 -4.43
C GLN A 148 10.01 -5.44 -4.50
N TYR A 149 9.52 -4.48 -3.72
CA TYR A 149 10.09 -3.13 -3.69
C TYR A 149 11.55 -3.16 -3.26
N VAL A 150 11.85 -3.78 -2.12
CA VAL A 150 13.22 -3.88 -1.59
C VAL A 150 14.16 -4.57 -2.57
N ARG A 151 13.71 -5.64 -3.23
CA ARG A 151 14.54 -6.32 -4.24
C ARG A 151 14.67 -5.50 -5.53
N TYR A 152 13.57 -5.28 -6.24
CA TYR A 152 13.61 -4.77 -7.61
C TYR A 152 13.88 -3.26 -7.71
N VAL A 153 13.47 -2.49 -6.70
CA VAL A 153 13.64 -1.02 -6.71
C VAL A 153 14.90 -0.61 -5.95
N LEU A 154 15.16 -1.19 -4.78
CA LEU A 154 16.36 -0.86 -3.99
C LEU A 154 17.60 -1.70 -4.36
N GLY A 155 17.46 -2.75 -5.17
CA GLY A 155 18.56 -3.63 -5.57
C GLY A 155 19.11 -4.49 -4.44
N PHE A 156 18.28 -4.80 -3.43
CA PHE A 156 18.71 -5.56 -2.27
C PHE A 156 18.45 -7.05 -2.45
N ARG A 157 19.49 -7.88 -2.34
CA ARG A 157 19.42 -9.35 -2.53
C ARG A 157 18.87 -9.74 -3.91
N ASP A 158 19.41 -9.13 -4.96
CA ASP A 158 19.07 -9.44 -6.35
C ASP A 158 19.32 -10.92 -6.73
N ASP A 159 20.16 -11.62 -5.96
CA ASP A 159 20.42 -13.06 -6.09
C ASP A 159 19.23 -13.95 -5.68
N VAL A 160 18.27 -13.43 -4.91
CA VAL A 160 17.10 -14.19 -4.47
C VAL A 160 16.03 -14.14 -5.54
N ILE A 161 15.50 -15.27 -5.99
CA ILE A 161 14.40 -15.29 -6.97
C ILE A 161 13.07 -15.19 -6.23
N LEU A 162 12.21 -14.23 -6.60
CA LEU A 162 10.89 -14.04 -5.98
C LEU A 162 9.77 -14.65 -6.83
N VAL A 163 8.96 -15.50 -6.22
CA VAL A 163 7.82 -16.16 -6.86
C VAL A 163 6.54 -15.91 -6.08
N SER A 164 5.50 -15.42 -6.74
CA SER A 164 4.20 -15.18 -6.12
C SER A 164 3.33 -16.44 -6.21
N TYR A 165 3.03 -17.03 -5.06
CA TYR A 165 2.21 -18.25 -4.96
C TYR A 165 0.78 -18.08 -5.53
N PRO A 166 0.02 -17.02 -5.20
CA PRO A 166 -1.33 -16.81 -5.76
C PRO A 166 -1.34 -16.69 -7.29
N HIS A 167 -0.23 -16.31 -7.90
CA HIS A 167 -0.14 -16.12 -9.35
C HIS A 167 0.53 -17.30 -10.06
N LEU A 168 1.12 -18.26 -9.34
CA LEU A 168 1.94 -19.34 -9.90
C LEU A 168 1.24 -20.15 -11.00
N PRO A 169 -0.05 -20.55 -10.86
CA PRO A 169 -0.75 -21.28 -11.92
C PRO A 169 -1.12 -20.41 -13.13
N ALA A 170 -1.15 -19.08 -12.98
CA ALA A 170 -1.71 -18.19 -13.98
C ALA A 170 -0.84 -18.12 -15.26
N PRO A 171 -1.43 -18.27 -16.47
CA PRO A 171 -0.66 -18.28 -17.72
C PRO A 171 0.16 -17.00 -17.95
N PHE A 172 -0.39 -15.84 -17.61
CA PHE A 172 0.32 -14.56 -17.76
C PHE A 172 1.57 -14.51 -16.88
N TYR A 173 1.49 -15.07 -15.67
CA TYR A 173 2.58 -15.06 -14.71
C TYR A 173 3.67 -16.07 -15.11
N LYS A 174 3.28 -17.27 -15.55
CA LYS A 174 4.23 -18.24 -16.13
C LYS A 174 4.97 -17.66 -17.34
N LYS A 175 4.28 -16.89 -18.19
CA LYS A 175 4.92 -16.19 -19.31
C LYS A 175 5.95 -15.16 -18.83
N ALA A 176 5.66 -14.42 -17.75
CA ALA A 176 6.61 -13.50 -17.14
C ALA A 176 7.82 -14.24 -16.55
N LEU A 177 7.61 -15.32 -15.79
CA LEU A 177 8.70 -16.13 -15.23
C LEU A 177 9.59 -16.74 -16.32
N ARG A 178 9.02 -17.30 -17.39
CA ARG A 178 9.83 -17.83 -18.52
C ARG A 178 10.70 -16.76 -19.19
N LYS A 179 10.25 -15.50 -19.17
CA LYS A 179 10.98 -14.37 -19.77
C LYS A 179 12.11 -13.88 -18.88
N HIS A 180 11.85 -13.77 -17.57
CA HIS A 180 12.75 -13.12 -16.62
C HIS A 180 13.63 -14.10 -15.83
N GLU A 181 13.16 -15.32 -15.64
CA GLU A 181 13.83 -16.40 -14.90
C GLU A 181 13.73 -17.71 -15.71
N PRO A 182 14.29 -17.77 -16.95
CA PRO A 182 14.14 -18.89 -17.88
C PRO A 182 14.68 -20.23 -17.35
N GLN A 183 15.53 -20.19 -16.33
CA GLN A 183 16.11 -21.35 -15.67
C GLN A 183 15.15 -22.06 -14.71
N LEU A 184 14.02 -21.44 -14.36
CA LEU A 184 13.02 -22.07 -13.50
C LEU A 184 12.20 -23.12 -14.27
N VAL A 185 12.02 -24.28 -13.66
CA VAL A 185 11.16 -25.34 -14.19
C VAL A 185 9.73 -25.09 -13.69
N LEU A 186 8.81 -24.75 -14.60
CA LEU A 186 7.42 -24.42 -14.26
C LEU A 186 6.50 -25.64 -14.42
N SER A 187 5.55 -25.83 -13.50
CA SER A 187 4.48 -26.83 -13.63
C SER A 187 3.34 -26.29 -14.50
N ASP A 188 2.74 -27.16 -15.32
CA ASP A 188 1.56 -26.84 -16.14
C ASP A 188 0.23 -27.11 -15.41
N LYS A 189 0.26 -27.49 -14.13
CA LYS A 189 -0.95 -27.72 -13.34
C LYS A 189 -1.71 -26.41 -13.09
N ASN A 190 -3.04 -26.49 -13.09
CA ASN A 190 -3.91 -25.37 -12.78
C ASN A 190 -4.25 -25.30 -11.28
N ASP A 191 -4.27 -26.44 -10.60
CA ASP A 191 -4.45 -26.50 -9.16
C ASP A 191 -3.24 -25.88 -8.43
N HIS A 192 -3.49 -24.96 -7.50
CA HIS A 192 -2.43 -24.21 -6.82
C HIS A 192 -1.48 -25.11 -6.02
N LEU A 193 -2.04 -26.06 -5.27
CA LEU A 193 -1.26 -26.94 -4.40
C LEU A 193 -0.42 -27.90 -5.22
N GLN A 194 -1.01 -28.53 -6.23
CA GLN A 194 -0.30 -29.44 -7.11
C GLN A 194 0.76 -28.71 -7.94
N ASN A 195 0.45 -27.49 -8.43
CA ASN A 195 1.43 -26.67 -9.15
C ASN A 195 2.63 -26.34 -8.26
N LEU A 196 2.39 -25.88 -7.02
CA LEU A 196 3.44 -25.60 -6.07
C LEU A 196 4.29 -26.84 -5.75
N LYS A 197 3.66 -27.99 -5.48
CA LYS A 197 4.39 -29.24 -5.18
C LYS A 197 5.32 -29.64 -6.32
N GLU A 198 4.83 -29.60 -7.56
CA GLU A 198 5.64 -29.91 -8.73
C GLU A 198 6.74 -28.86 -8.97
N PHE A 199 6.42 -27.58 -8.80
CA PHE A 199 7.36 -26.48 -8.91
C PHE A 199 8.50 -26.61 -7.89
N VAL A 200 8.19 -26.85 -6.62
CA VAL A 200 9.19 -27.04 -5.56
C VAL A 200 10.06 -28.26 -5.86
N LYS A 201 9.44 -29.40 -6.19
CA LYS A 201 10.16 -30.63 -6.52
C LYS A 201 11.11 -30.46 -7.71
N ALA A 202 10.69 -29.73 -8.74
CA ALA A 202 11.48 -29.55 -9.95
C ALA A 202 12.67 -28.59 -9.76
N ASN A 203 12.60 -27.66 -8.81
CA ASN A 203 13.62 -26.63 -8.60
C ASN A 203 14.48 -26.84 -7.34
N SER A 204 14.10 -27.76 -6.43
CA SER A 204 14.79 -27.96 -5.14
C SER A 204 16.23 -28.45 -5.25
N GLN A 205 16.61 -29.05 -6.39
CA GLN A 205 17.99 -29.48 -6.64
C GLN A 205 18.93 -28.30 -6.97
N ASN A 206 18.38 -27.23 -7.53
CA ASN A 206 19.17 -26.08 -7.99
C ASN A 206 19.09 -24.88 -7.05
N TYR A 207 18.03 -24.80 -6.24
CA TYR A 207 17.73 -23.65 -5.38
C TYR A 207 17.40 -24.10 -3.97
N ALA A 208 17.87 -23.34 -2.99
CA ALA A 208 17.31 -23.40 -1.64
C ALA A 208 15.95 -22.69 -1.66
N ILE A 209 14.87 -23.44 -1.41
CA ILE A 209 13.50 -22.94 -1.54
C ILE A 209 12.94 -22.54 -0.17
N PHE A 210 12.31 -21.37 -0.12
CA PHE A 210 11.69 -20.79 1.05
C PHE A 210 10.26 -20.35 0.74
N ILE A 211 9.39 -20.34 1.75
CA ILE A 211 8.02 -19.81 1.63
C ILE A 211 7.66 -18.94 2.85
N ASP A 212 6.91 -17.85 2.62
CA ASP A 212 6.54 -16.87 3.65
C ASP A 212 5.33 -17.27 4.52
N SER A 213 4.54 -18.25 4.09
CA SER A 213 3.38 -18.69 4.85
C SER A 213 3.34 -20.20 5.07
N TYR A 214 2.90 -20.55 6.27
CA TYR A 214 2.70 -21.93 6.74
C TYR A 214 1.36 -22.51 6.25
N THR A 215 0.99 -22.28 4.99
CA THR A 215 -0.35 -22.64 4.50
C THR A 215 -0.48 -24.06 3.95
N PHE A 216 0.59 -24.87 3.89
CA PHE A 216 0.53 -26.16 3.20
C PHE A 216 1.04 -27.35 4.02
N GLU A 217 0.15 -28.30 4.26
CA GLU A 217 0.49 -29.68 4.60
C GLU A 217 1.05 -30.42 3.35
N PRO A 218 2.01 -31.34 3.51
CA PRO A 218 2.46 -31.94 4.76
C PRO A 218 3.60 -31.15 5.44
N LYS A 219 3.49 -31.07 6.78
CA LYS A 219 4.48 -30.51 7.71
C LYS A 219 5.88 -31.15 7.59
N GLU A 220 5.97 -32.28 6.91
CA GLU A 220 7.13 -33.14 6.92
C GLU A 220 8.33 -32.57 6.15
N ASN A 221 8.13 -31.69 5.17
CA ASN A 221 9.24 -31.21 4.32
C ASN A 221 9.57 -29.72 4.49
N TRP A 222 8.99 -29.04 5.48
CA TRP A 222 9.18 -27.61 5.70
C TRP A 222 9.65 -27.34 7.12
N LEU A 223 10.83 -26.72 7.25
CA LEU A 223 11.40 -26.35 8.54
C LEU A 223 11.36 -24.84 8.75
N PRO A 224 11.02 -24.36 9.97
CA PRO A 224 11.07 -22.94 10.30
C PRO A 224 12.47 -22.34 10.06
N TYR A 225 12.51 -21.19 9.39
CA TYR A 225 13.73 -20.46 9.05
C TYR A 225 13.47 -18.94 9.07
N GLY A 226 13.68 -18.32 10.23
CA GLY A 226 13.35 -16.91 10.45
C GLY A 226 11.86 -16.64 10.28
N LEU A 227 11.53 -15.67 9.42
CA LEU A 227 10.15 -15.35 8.99
C LEU A 227 9.64 -16.27 7.87
N THR A 228 10.44 -17.24 7.43
CA THR A 228 10.12 -18.14 6.32
C THR A 228 10.14 -19.60 6.77
N TRP A 229 9.77 -20.48 5.85
CA TRP A 229 9.91 -21.92 5.98
C TRP A 229 10.81 -22.43 4.86
N GLN A 230 11.86 -23.17 5.21
CA GLN A 230 12.80 -23.76 4.27
C GLN A 230 12.31 -25.16 3.85
N TYR A 231 12.30 -25.44 2.55
CA TYR A 231 12.05 -26.78 2.04
C TYR A 231 13.27 -27.67 2.27
N ILE A 232 13.11 -28.72 3.09
CA ILE A 232 14.11 -29.77 3.32
C ILE A 232 13.35 -31.10 3.39
N PRO A 233 13.63 -32.09 2.51
CA PRO A 233 13.03 -33.41 2.60
C PRO A 233 13.15 -33.99 4.01
N PHE A 234 12.09 -34.62 4.53
CA PHE A 234 12.02 -35.10 5.91
C PHE A 234 13.24 -35.94 6.33
N GLU A 235 13.73 -36.79 5.42
CA GLU A 235 14.89 -37.67 5.64
C GLU A 235 16.21 -36.90 5.85
N ASP A 236 16.31 -35.69 5.27
CA ASP A 236 17.49 -34.83 5.33
C ASP A 236 17.39 -33.77 6.45
N GLN A 237 16.31 -33.79 7.23
CA GLN A 237 16.08 -32.77 8.24
C GLN A 237 17.03 -32.94 9.44
N PRO A 238 17.65 -31.83 9.91
CA PRO A 238 18.44 -31.88 11.14
C PRO A 238 17.56 -32.18 12.35
N ALA A 239 18.16 -32.70 13.41
CA ALA A 239 17.49 -32.86 14.70
C ALA A 239 16.84 -31.54 15.16
N THR A 240 15.64 -31.64 15.76
CA THR A 240 14.83 -30.48 16.18
C THR A 240 15.60 -29.47 17.01
N SER A 241 16.48 -29.92 17.91
CA SER A 241 17.32 -29.05 18.74
C SER A 241 18.29 -28.19 17.92
N ALA A 242 18.86 -28.74 16.85
CA ALA A 242 19.72 -28.03 15.93
C ALA A 242 18.94 -27.03 15.08
N ALA A 243 17.75 -27.41 14.59
CA ALA A 243 16.85 -26.52 13.85
C ALA A 243 16.44 -25.30 14.69
N VAL A 244 16.03 -25.53 15.95
CA VAL A 244 15.67 -24.46 16.90
C VAL A 244 16.86 -23.54 17.17
N LYS A 245 18.05 -24.10 17.44
CA LYS A 245 19.26 -23.30 17.68
C LYS A 245 19.63 -22.43 16.47
N LYS A 246 19.52 -22.98 15.26
CA LYS A 246 19.73 -22.24 14.00
C LYS A 246 18.73 -21.10 13.88
N ASN A 247 17.45 -21.39 14.13
CA ASN A 247 16.40 -20.38 14.02
C ASN A 247 16.60 -19.24 15.02
N LEU A 248 16.88 -19.55 16.30
CA LEU A 248 17.19 -18.54 17.32
C LEU A 248 18.37 -17.64 16.95
N LYS A 249 19.36 -18.16 16.21
CA LYS A 249 20.47 -17.34 15.70
C LYS A 249 20.01 -16.36 14.61
N ILE A 250 19.08 -16.77 13.75
CA ILE A 250 18.50 -15.91 12.71
C ILE A 250 17.68 -14.78 13.33
N TRP A 251 16.80 -15.10 14.27
CA TRP A 251 15.95 -14.12 14.96
C TRP A 251 16.75 -13.00 15.67
N LYS A 252 17.96 -13.30 16.14
CA LYS A 252 18.84 -12.30 16.76
C LYS A 252 19.40 -11.26 15.78
N ASN A 253 19.33 -11.52 14.48
CA ASN A 253 19.85 -10.66 13.43
C ASN A 253 18.77 -9.84 12.73
N PHE A 254 17.51 -9.94 13.16
CA PHE A 254 16.43 -9.14 12.59
C PHE A 254 16.55 -7.68 12.99
N SER A 255 16.07 -6.83 12.10
CA SER A 255 16.05 -5.39 12.26
C SER A 255 15.03 -5.05 13.35
N ASN A 256 15.48 -4.49 14.47
CA ASN A 256 14.59 -3.92 15.49
C ASN A 256 14.03 -2.58 15.03
#